data_AF-A0A1J1LVC4-F1
#
_entry.id   AF-A0A1J1LVC4-F1
#
_cell.length_a   1.000
_cell.length_b   1.000
_cell.length_c   1.000
_cell.angle_alpha   90.00
_cell.angle_beta   90.00
_cell.angle_gamma   90.00
#
_symmetry.space_group_name_H-M   'P 1'
#
loop_
_entity.id
_entity.type
_entity.pdbx_description
1 polymer ?
#
loop_
_entity_poly.entity_id
_entity_poly.type
_entity_poly.pdbx_seq_one_letter_code
_entity_poly.pdbx_strand_id
1 'polypeptide(L)'
;MEILYNQDGGARLGYTIFGVNGVASTLTASTSRHYERYQIGNKFRRLTPIEYARLMGFPDNWCRVAKIYDQYALFGNAVVTICIEWICQRIGQKNIIITPKKYQQLSLFTS
;
A
#
# COMPACT_ATOMS: atom_id res chain seq x y z
N MET A 1 5.33 9.12 -5.90
CA MET A 1 3.89 9.35 -6.13
C MET A 1 3.72 10.46 -7.14
N GLU A 2 3.03 10.23 -8.25
CA GLU A 2 2.61 11.28 -9.19
C GLU A 2 1.17 11.66 -8.85
N ILE A 3 0.92 12.91 -8.45
CA ILE A 3 -0.41 13.42 -8.13
C ILE A 3 -0.84 14.33 -9.27
N LEU A 4 -1.93 13.97 -9.95
CA LEU A 4 -2.46 14.72 -11.09
C LEU A 4 -3.55 15.71 -10.65
N TYR A 5 -4.29 15.37 -9.60
CA TYR A 5 -5.33 16.23 -9.06
C TYR A 5 -5.56 15.94 -7.57
N ASN A 6 -5.75 17.00 -6.80
CA ASN A 6 -6.16 16.94 -5.41
C ASN A 6 -7.11 18.13 -5.14
N GLN A 7 -8.28 17.89 -4.52
CA GLN A 7 -9.19 18.99 -4.17
C GLN A 7 -8.61 19.81 -3.02
N ASP A 8 -8.71 21.15 -3.15
CA ASP A 8 -8.24 22.18 -2.21
C ASP A 8 -8.29 21.75 -0.73
N GLY A 9 -7.15 21.28 -0.21
CA GLY A 9 -6.89 21.09 1.22
C GLY A 9 -7.30 19.73 1.83
N GLY A 10 -7.94 18.84 1.09
CA GLY A 10 -8.35 17.53 1.62
C GLY A 10 -7.34 16.42 1.30
N ALA A 11 -6.37 16.14 2.18
CA ALA A 11 -5.40 15.04 2.04
C ALA A 11 -6.01 13.62 2.20
N ARG A 12 -7.19 13.39 1.62
CA ARG A 12 -7.90 12.10 1.66
C ARG A 12 -7.64 11.38 0.33
N LEU A 13 -6.96 10.24 0.41
CA LEU A 13 -6.63 9.35 -0.71
C LEU A 13 -7.79 9.12 -1.70
N GLY A 14 -9.03 9.07 -1.20
CA GLY A 14 -10.23 8.87 -2.02
C GLY A 14 -10.60 9.97 -3.01
N TYR A 15 -10.00 11.14 -2.89
CA TYR A 15 -10.26 12.31 -3.75
C TYR A 15 -9.04 12.73 -4.57
N THR A 16 -7.90 12.07 -4.35
CA THR A 16 -6.67 12.29 -5.10
C THR A 16 -6.66 11.41 -6.33
N ILE A 17 -6.32 12.01 -7.47
CA ILE A 17 -6.07 11.27 -8.72
C ILE A 17 -4.57 11.16 -8.90
N PHE A 18 -4.11 9.93 -9.03
CA PHE A 18 -2.71 9.58 -9.22
C PHE A 18 -2.41 9.30 -10.70
N GLY A 19 -1.19 9.61 -11.11
CA GLY A 19 -0.65 9.19 -12.41
C GLY A 19 0.10 7.87 -12.29
N VAL A 20 0.42 7.28 -13.45
CA VAL A 20 1.10 5.98 -13.54
C VAL A 20 2.61 6.09 -13.76
N ASN A 21 3.15 7.30 -13.93
CA ASN A 21 4.58 7.52 -14.15
C ASN A 21 5.38 7.54 -12.83
N GLY A 22 4.68 7.63 -11.70
CA GLY A 22 5.27 7.57 -10.37
C GLY A 22 5.15 6.21 -9.69
N VAL A 23 5.75 6.09 -8.51
CA VAL A 23 5.46 5.00 -7.57
C VAL A 23 3.98 5.04 -7.18
N ALA A 24 3.35 3.88 -7.04
CA ALA A 24 1.97 3.72 -6.59
C ALA A 24 1.80 4.08 -5.10
N SER A 25 0.61 4.54 -4.71
CA SER A 25 0.29 4.84 -3.32
C SER A 25 0.21 3.55 -2.52
N THR A 26 0.30 3.66 -1.20
CA THR A 26 -0.09 2.55 -0.32
C THR A 26 -1.51 2.12 -0.69
N LEU A 27 -1.65 0.84 -1.06
CA LEU A 27 -2.93 0.27 -1.43
C LEU A 27 -3.82 0.21 -0.19
N THR A 28 -5.10 0.53 -0.35
CA THR A 28 -6.04 0.53 0.76
C THR A 28 -6.91 -0.72 0.71
N ALA A 29 -7.10 -1.36 1.86
CA ALA A 29 -8.06 -2.46 2.01
C ALA A 29 -9.53 -1.99 1.97
N SER A 30 -9.76 -0.68 1.78
CA SER A 30 -11.10 -0.10 1.81
C SER A 30 -11.93 -0.55 0.61
N THR A 31 -13.15 -0.99 0.93
CA THR A 31 -14.23 -1.22 -0.05
C THR A 31 -15.05 0.06 -0.30
N SER A 32 -14.78 1.14 0.44
CA SER A 32 -15.50 2.42 0.32
C SER A 32 -15.19 3.12 -1.02
N ARG A 33 -15.98 4.15 -1.36
CA ARG A 33 -15.76 4.99 -2.56
C ARG A 33 -14.51 5.89 -2.47
N HIS A 34 -13.78 5.83 -1.35
CA HIS A 34 -12.57 6.60 -1.09
C HIS A 34 -11.28 5.78 -1.32
N TYR A 35 -11.30 4.88 -2.30
CA TYR A 35 -10.10 4.24 -2.81
C TYR A 35 -9.29 5.19 -3.70
N GLU A 36 -8.01 4.88 -3.85
CA GLU A 36 -7.11 5.59 -4.75
C GLU A 36 -7.54 5.46 -6.22
N ARG A 37 -7.54 6.56 -6.96
CA ARG A 37 -7.93 6.61 -8.38
C ARG A 37 -6.71 6.93 -9.23
N TYR A 38 -6.53 6.19 -10.31
CA TYR A 38 -5.45 6.40 -11.26
C TYR A 38 -5.99 6.85 -12.61
N GLN A 39 -5.27 7.75 -13.26
CA GLN A 39 -5.47 8.05 -14.67
C GLN A 39 -4.72 7.01 -15.52
N ILE A 40 -5.47 6.20 -16.25
CA ILE A 40 -4.93 5.14 -17.12
C ILE A 40 -5.48 5.37 -18.52
N GLY A 41 -4.61 5.89 -19.40
CA GLY A 41 -5.03 6.47 -20.67
C GLY A 41 -6.04 7.59 -20.45
N ASN A 42 -7.21 7.48 -21.08
CA ASN A 42 -8.27 8.49 -21.00
C ASN A 42 -9.31 8.20 -19.90
N LYS A 43 -9.06 7.24 -18.99
CA LYS A 43 -10.01 6.84 -17.94
C LYS A 43 -9.43 7.06 -16.56
N PHE A 44 -10.28 7.50 -15.63
CA PHE A 44 -9.98 7.57 -14.20
C PHE A 44 -10.64 6.38 -13.50
N ARG A 45 -9.84 5.45 -12.96
CA ARG A 45 -10.37 4.22 -12.35
C ARG A 45 -9.51 3.76 -11.17
N ARG A 46 -10.07 2.85 -10.35
CA ARG A 46 -9.27 2.05 -9.43
C ARG A 46 -8.36 1.10 -10.22
N LEU A 47 -7.22 0.74 -9.66
CA LEU A 47 -6.47 -0.41 -10.14
C LEU A 47 -7.31 -1.69 -9.98
N THR A 48 -7.15 -2.63 -10.88
CA THR A 48 -7.79 -3.95 -10.87
C THR A 48 -7.14 -4.85 -9.83
N PRO A 49 -7.79 -5.96 -9.41
CA PRO A 49 -7.17 -6.91 -8.50
C PRO A 49 -5.87 -7.53 -9.04
N ILE A 50 -5.74 -7.68 -10.36
CA ILE A 50 -4.49 -8.14 -10.99
C ILE A 50 -3.38 -7.10 -10.83
N GLU A 51 -3.69 -5.82 -11.05
CA GLU A 51 -2.72 -4.73 -10.84
C GLU A 51 -2.31 -4.64 -9.35
N TYR A 52 -3.24 -4.83 -8.41
CA TYR A 52 -2.93 -4.96 -6.98
C TYR A 52 -1.99 -6.13 -6.70
N ALA A 53 -2.28 -7.31 -7.25
CA ALA A 53 -1.45 -8.51 -7.09
C ALA A 53 -0.01 -8.22 -7.53
N ARG A 54 0.16 -7.65 -8.73
CA ARG A 54 1.48 -7.31 -9.28
C ARG A 54 2.22 -6.27 -8.44
N LEU A 55 1.53 -5.22 -7.98
CA LEU A 55 2.13 -4.21 -7.08
C LEU A 55 2.61 -4.82 -5.76
N MET A 56 1.88 -5.80 -5.23
CA MET A 56 2.25 -6.50 -4.00
C MET A 56 3.22 -7.67 -4.24
N GLY A 57 3.58 -7.96 -5.49
CA GLY A 57 4.48 -9.04 -5.90
C GLY A 57 3.85 -10.44 -5.87
N PHE A 58 2.52 -10.55 -5.92
CA PHE A 58 1.81 -11.81 -6.08
C PHE A 58 1.64 -12.18 -7.57
N PRO A 59 1.54 -13.47 -7.89
CA PRO A 59 1.16 -13.93 -9.23
C PRO A 59 -0.21 -13.39 -9.66
N ASP A 60 -0.41 -13.32 -10.98
CA ASP A 60 -1.72 -12.99 -11.54
C ASP A 60 -2.79 -13.98 -11.02
N ASN A 61 -3.98 -13.46 -10.71
CA ASN A 61 -5.13 -14.24 -10.24
C ASN A 61 -4.90 -14.98 -8.90
N TRP A 62 -3.95 -14.54 -8.07
CA TRP A 62 -3.66 -15.16 -6.77
C TRP A 62 -4.89 -15.35 -5.88
N CYS A 63 -5.77 -14.33 -5.82
CA CYS A 63 -6.99 -14.35 -5.01
C CYS A 63 -8.27 -14.65 -5.82
N ARG A 64 -8.17 -15.34 -6.98
CA ARG A 64 -9.31 -15.57 -7.90
C ARG A 64 -10.53 -16.27 -7.29
N VAL A 65 -10.34 -17.03 -6.21
CA VAL A 65 -11.43 -17.74 -5.51
C VAL A 65 -12.30 -16.80 -4.68
N ALA A 66 -11.77 -15.63 -4.29
CA ALA A 66 -12.50 -14.63 -3.52
C ALA A 66 -13.31 -13.72 -4.47
N LYS A 67 -14.39 -13.14 -3.95
CA LYS A 67 -15.15 -12.13 -4.71
C LYS A 67 -14.26 -10.92 -4.96
N ILE A 68 -14.48 -10.25 -6.10
CA ILE A 68 -13.66 -9.09 -6.53
C ILE A 68 -13.52 -8.03 -5.43
N TYR A 69 -14.60 -7.72 -4.70
CA TYR A 69 -14.56 -6.75 -3.61
C TYR A 69 -13.68 -7.20 -2.43
N ASP A 70 -13.69 -8.51 -2.12
CA ASP A 70 -12.87 -9.07 -1.04
C ASP A 70 -11.40 -9.12 -1.43
N GLN A 71 -11.08 -9.28 -2.72
CA GLN A 71 -9.69 -9.28 -3.21
C GLN A 71 -8.96 -7.97 -2.89
N TYR A 72 -9.65 -6.82 -2.95
CA TYR A 72 -9.04 -5.55 -2.56
C TYR A 72 -8.66 -5.49 -1.09
N ALA A 73 -9.49 -6.05 -0.20
CA ALA A 73 -9.19 -6.12 1.22
C ALA A 73 -8.04 -7.09 1.50
N LEU A 74 -8.00 -8.23 0.79
CA LEU A 74 -6.93 -9.21 0.90
C LEU A 74 -5.57 -8.61 0.50
N PHE A 75 -5.50 -7.98 -0.67
CA PHE A 75 -4.24 -7.37 -1.13
C PHE A 75 -3.87 -6.11 -0.33
N GLY A 76 -4.84 -5.26 0.02
CA GLY A 76 -4.58 -4.03 0.78
C GLY A 76 -4.10 -4.26 2.22
N ASN A 77 -4.40 -5.43 2.80
CA ASN A 77 -3.90 -5.85 4.11
C ASN A 77 -2.66 -6.77 4.04
N ALA A 78 -2.26 -7.20 2.84
CA ALA A 78 -1.12 -8.08 2.67
C ALA A 78 0.20 -7.34 2.88
N VAL A 79 1.28 -8.11 3.07
CA VAL A 79 2.64 -7.59 3.01
C VAL A 79 3.23 -7.87 1.64
N VAL A 80 4.05 -6.94 1.13
CA VAL A 80 4.72 -7.09 -0.17
C VAL A 80 5.65 -8.32 -0.15
N THR A 81 5.45 -9.24 -1.09
CA THR A 81 6.10 -10.56 -1.11
C THR A 81 7.62 -10.46 -1.18
N ILE A 82 8.15 -9.56 -2.01
CA ILE A 82 9.59 -9.34 -2.21
C ILE A 82 10.26 -8.89 -0.90
N CYS A 83 9.59 -8.05 -0.11
CA CYS A 83 10.11 -7.62 1.19
C CYS A 83 10.18 -8.80 2.17
N ILE A 84 9.15 -9.67 2.18
CA ILE A 84 9.13 -10.86 3.02
C ILE A 84 10.22 -11.84 2.61
N GLU A 85 10.41 -12.09 1.32
CA GLU A 85 11.47 -12.97 0.83
C GLU A 85 12.85 -12.51 1.30
N TRP A 86 13.14 -11.20 1.15
CA TRP A 86 14.40 -10.62 1.59
C TRP A 86 14.63 -10.76 3.11
N ILE A 87 13.58 -10.59 3.91
CA ILE A 87 13.61 -10.78 5.37
C ILE A 87 13.85 -12.25 5.70
N CYS A 88 13.10 -13.17 5.10
CA CYS A 88 13.18 -14.61 5.37
C CYS A 88 14.57 -15.17 5.10
N GLN A 89 15.23 -14.73 4.03
CA GLN A 89 16.62 -15.11 3.72
C GLN A 89 17.63 -14.72 4.81
N ARG A 90 17.26 -13.82 5.72
CA ARG A 90 18.13 -13.24 6.77
C ARG A 90 17.73 -13.69 8.17
N ILE A 91 16.58 -14.34 8.32
CA ILE A 91 16.18 -14.91 9.59
C ILE A 91 17.26 -15.91 10.04
N GLY A 92 17.73 -15.77 11.28
CA GLY A 92 18.79 -16.61 11.84
C GLY A 92 20.22 -16.14 11.54
N GLN A 93 20.41 -15.12 10.71
CA GLN A 93 21.74 -14.55 10.43
C GLN A 93 22.03 -13.36 11.35
N LYS A 94 23.28 -13.22 11.83
CA LYS A 94 23.76 -12.00 12.49
C LYS A 94 24.29 -11.01 11.45
N ASN A 95 23.41 -10.55 10.58
CA ASN A 95 23.74 -9.69 9.43
C ASN A 95 23.11 -8.29 9.51
N ILE A 96 22.35 -8.01 10.58
CA ILE A 96 21.77 -6.68 10.85
C ILE A 96 22.15 -6.29 12.28
N ILE A 97 22.86 -5.17 12.41
CA ILE A 97 23.13 -4.54 13.70
C ILE A 97 22.04 -3.49 13.91
N ILE A 98 21.04 -3.82 14.73
CA ILE A 98 20.04 -2.85 15.15
C ILE A 98 20.61 -2.11 16.35
N THR A 99 21.07 -0.88 16.15
CA THR A 99 21.45 0.00 17.26
C THR A 99 20.17 0.48 17.94
N PRO A 100 19.87 0.06 19.19
CA PRO A 100 18.68 0.53 19.86
C PRO A 100 18.79 2.04 20.08
N LYS A 101 17.85 2.79 19.52
CA LYS A 101 17.71 4.21 19.84
C LYS A 101 17.22 4.34 21.27
N LYS A 102 17.86 5.22 22.04
CA LYS A 102 17.42 5.57 23.40
C LYS A 102 16.22 6.50 23.27
N TYR A 103 15.01 5.98 23.43
CA TYR A 103 13.80 6.79 23.47
C TYR A 103 13.52 7.19 24.91
N GLN A 104 13.27 8.49 25.15
CA GLN A 104 12.67 8.93 26.41
C GLN A 104 11.16 8.86 26.26
N GLN A 105 10.50 8.11 27.14
CA GLN A 105 9.05 8.11 27.21
C GLN A 105 8.60 9.52 27.60
N LEU A 106 7.83 10.17 26.73
CA LEU A 106 7.21 11.45 27.02
C LEU A 106 6.20 11.21 28.14
N SER A 107 6.45 11.76 29.32
CA SER A 107 5.49 11.78 30.41
C SER A 107 4.34 12.72 30.03
N LEU A 108 3.13 12.19 29.89
CA LEU A 108 1.93 12.97 29.58
C LEU A 108 1.54 13.94 30.70
N PHE A 109 2.09 13.78 31.90
CA PHE A 109 1.85 14.64 33.04
C PHE A 109 3.16 14.88 33.80
N THR A 110 3.53 16.14 33.97
CA THR A 110 4.48 16.60 34.98
C THR A 110 3.68 17.03 36.21
N SER A 111 3.91 16.36 37.34
CA SER A 111 3.35 16.71 38.65
C SER A 111 3.89 18.04 39.17
#